data_AF-A0AAW2WBS5-F1
#
_entry.id   AF-A0AAW2WBS5-F1
#
_cell.length_a   1.000
_cell.length_b   1.000
_cell.length_c   1.000
_cell.angle_alpha   90.00
_cell.angle_beta   90.00
_cell.angle_gamma   90.00
#
_symmetry.space_group_name_H-M   'P 1'
#
loop_
_entity.id
_entity.type
_entity.pdbx_description
1 polymer ?
#
loop_
_entity_poly.entity_id
_entity_poly.type
_entity_poly.pdbx_seq_one_letter_code
_entity_poly.pdbx_strand_id
1 'polypeptide(L)'
;MIEGSFVHSHGVKMLFLVEKLEDLKVGLNNDTYIDVILQSLPPSYDPFIVNYNMNGLEKYIHELINMLVQYEATTHKSEPAVLVGEASTSKAKCKGVRS
;
A
#
# COMPACT_ATOMS: atom_id res chain seq x y z
N MET A 1 10.31 -7.38 5.51
CA MET A 1 9.49 -6.54 6.41
C MET A 1 8.38 -7.42 7.00
N ILE A 2 7.75 -7.06 8.12
CA ILE A 2 6.61 -7.82 8.68
C ILE A 2 5.29 -7.09 8.40
N GLU A 3 4.17 -7.82 8.45
CA GLU A 3 2.84 -7.22 8.31
C GLU A 3 2.57 -6.15 9.37
N GLY A 4 1.86 -5.08 8.97
CA GLY A 4 1.47 -3.98 9.85
C GLY A 4 2.55 -2.96 10.20
N SER A 5 3.79 -3.14 9.73
CA SER A 5 4.84 -2.11 9.88
C SER A 5 4.74 -1.04 8.78
N PHE A 6 5.14 0.19 9.11
CA PHE A 6 5.07 1.31 8.18
C PHE A 6 6.05 1.17 7.01
N VAL A 7 5.52 1.07 5.79
CA VAL A 7 6.29 0.98 4.55
C VAL A 7 7.07 2.25 4.29
N HIS A 8 6.54 3.43 4.62
CA HIS A 8 7.30 4.67 4.54
C HIS A 8 8.63 4.60 5.29
N SER A 9 8.63 4.12 6.54
CA SER A 9 9.86 4.00 7.35
C SER A 9 10.84 3.02 6.72
N HIS A 10 10.34 1.92 6.18
CA HIS A 10 11.14 0.93 5.49
C HIS A 10 11.74 1.47 4.18
N GLY A 11 10.94 2.16 3.38
CA GLY A 11 11.36 2.78 2.11
C GLY A 11 12.47 3.81 2.28
N VAL A 12 12.36 4.68 3.28
CA VAL A 12 13.43 5.65 3.62
C VAL A 12 14.73 4.95 4.01
N LYS A 13 14.66 3.86 4.79
CA LYS A 13 15.85 3.07 5.16
C LYS A 13 16.48 2.41 3.92
N MET A 14 15.67 1.89 3.01
CA MET A 14 16.18 1.30 1.77
C MET A 14 16.87 2.35 0.90
N LEU A 15 16.29 3.54 0.75
CA LEU A 15 16.91 4.64 0.02
C LEU A 15 18.27 5.02 0.61
N PHE A 16 18.35 5.18 1.93
CA PHE A 16 19.61 5.50 2.60
C PHE A 16 20.68 4.41 2.40
N LEU A 17 20.29 3.13 2.38
CA LEU A 17 21.22 2.03 2.11
C LEU A 17 21.72 2.05 0.66
N VAL A 18 20.85 2.37 -0.30
CA VAL A 18 21.21 2.53 -1.71
C VAL A 18 22.25 3.64 -1.87
N GLU A 19 21.97 4.84 -1.34
CA GLU A 19 22.90 5.98 -1.39
C GLU A 19 24.27 5.61 -0.82
N LYS A 20 24.29 4.90 0.32
CA LYS A 20 25.53 4.43 0.94
C LYS A 20 26.28 3.41 0.08
N LEU A 21 25.58 2.53 -0.64
CA LEU A 21 26.19 1.55 -1.54
C LEU A 21 26.72 2.21 -2.83
N GLU A 22 26.07 3.27 -3.30
CA GLU A 22 26.56 4.13 -4.38
C GLU A 22 27.84 4.89 -3.98
N ASP A 23 27.87 5.46 -2.77
CA ASP A 23 29.07 6.12 -2.20
C ASP A 23 30.26 5.16 -2.09
N LEU A 24 29.98 3.91 -1.73
CA LEU A 24 30.98 2.84 -1.65
C LEU A 24 31.38 2.30 -3.04
N LYS A 25 30.78 2.81 -4.13
CA LYS A 25 31.04 2.40 -5.51
C LYS A 25 30.91 0.90 -5.73
N VAL A 26 29.96 0.27 -5.05
CA VAL A 26 29.69 -1.18 -5.15
C VAL A 26 29.29 -1.57 -6.57
N GLY A 27 28.77 -0.61 -7.36
CA GLY A 27 28.50 -0.80 -8.79
C GLY A 27 27.26 -1.65 -9.07
N LEU A 28 26.31 -1.71 -8.12
CA LEU A 28 25.02 -2.35 -8.36
C LEU A 28 24.17 -1.51 -9.32
N ASN A 29 23.42 -2.19 -10.18
CA ASN A 29 22.46 -1.54 -11.03
C ASN A 29 21.19 -1.17 -10.24
N ASN A 30 20.52 -0.13 -10.72
CA ASN A 30 19.26 0.38 -10.18
C ASN A 30 18.18 -0.72 -10.06
N ASP A 31 18.11 -1.60 -11.07
CA ASP A 31 17.20 -2.76 -11.09
C ASP A 31 17.42 -3.70 -9.88
N THR A 32 18.67 -3.96 -9.48
CA THR A 32 18.94 -4.81 -8.29
C THR A 32 18.37 -4.20 -7.02
N TYR A 33 18.51 -2.88 -6.84
CA TYR A 33 17.98 -2.21 -5.66
C TYR A 33 16.46 -2.25 -5.62
N ILE A 34 15.80 -2.07 -6.77
CA ILE A 34 14.36 -2.18 -6.90
C ILE A 34 13.90 -3.61 -6.55
N ASP A 35 14.56 -4.63 -7.11
CA ASP A 35 14.23 -6.03 -6.82
C ASP A 35 14.34 -6.34 -5.33
N VAL A 36 15.40 -5.86 -4.67
CA VAL A 36 15.59 -6.02 -3.22
C VAL A 36 14.46 -5.34 -2.43
N ILE A 37 14.05 -4.13 -2.83
CA ILE A 37 12.95 -3.42 -2.18
C ILE A 37 11.65 -4.20 -2.36
N LEU A 38 11.29 -4.60 -3.59
CA LEU A 38 10.07 -5.33 -3.88
C LEU A 38 10.00 -6.67 -3.11
N GLN A 39 11.09 -7.43 -3.07
CA GLN A 39 11.18 -8.70 -2.33
C GLN A 39 11.11 -8.53 -0.81
N SER A 40 11.43 -7.34 -0.30
CA SER A 40 11.40 -7.06 1.14
C SER A 40 10.01 -6.69 1.67
N LEU A 41 9.05 -6.40 0.78
CA LEU A 41 7.68 -6.04 1.13
C LEU A 41 6.93 -7.27 1.70
N PRO A 42 5.96 -7.05 2.59
CA PRO A 42 5.15 -8.13 3.13
C PRO A 42 4.09 -8.57 2.09
N PRO A 43 3.52 -9.78 2.22
CA PRO A 43 2.54 -10.31 1.27
C PRO A 43 1.32 -9.41 1.00
N SER A 44 0.90 -8.59 1.96
CA SER A 44 -0.19 -7.61 1.76
C SER A 44 0.07 -6.59 0.63
N TYR A 45 1.32 -6.44 0.17
CA TYR A 45 1.71 -5.59 -0.94
C TYR A 45 1.78 -6.32 -2.28
N ASP A 46 1.40 -7.60 -2.37
CA ASP A 46 1.33 -8.35 -3.63
C ASP A 46 0.55 -7.60 -4.74
N PRO A 47 -0.60 -6.95 -4.47
CA PRO A 47 -1.31 -6.18 -5.50
C PRO A 47 -0.49 -4.99 -6.01
N PHE A 48 0.31 -4.35 -5.15
CA PHE A 48 1.22 -3.29 -5.55
C PHE A 48 2.32 -3.83 -6.47
N ILE A 49 2.93 -4.97 -6.12
CA ILE A 49 4.01 -5.60 -6.90
C ILE A 49 3.50 -5.99 -8.30
N VAL A 50 2.32 -6.62 -8.39
CA VAL A 50 1.69 -6.95 -9.67
C VAL A 50 1.45 -5.69 -10.50
N ASN A 51 0.90 -4.64 -9.89
CA ASN A 51 0.64 -3.37 -10.58
C ASN A 51 1.93 -2.69 -11.07
N TYR A 52 2.98 -2.68 -10.25
CA TYR A 52 4.29 -2.13 -10.61
C TYR A 52 4.89 -2.87 -11.82
N ASN A 53 4.88 -4.21 -11.77
CA ASN A 53 5.43 -5.05 -12.83
C ASN A 53 4.64 -4.94 -14.14
N MET A 54 3.31 -4.82 -14.08
CA MET A 54 2.46 -4.77 -15.26
C MET A 54 2.47 -3.41 -15.96
N ASN A 55 2.56 -2.31 -15.22
CA ASN A 55 2.49 -0.96 -15.81
C ASN A 55 3.82 -0.49 -16.42
N GLY A 56 4.91 -1.24 -16.27
CA GLY A 56 6.22 -0.88 -16.82
C GLY A 56 6.69 0.49 -16.33
N LEU A 57 6.39 0.84 -15.08
CA LEU A 57 6.66 2.15 -14.50
C LEU A 57 8.16 2.40 -14.42
N GLU A 58 8.53 3.68 -14.48
CA GLU A 58 9.92 4.11 -14.46
C GLU A 58 10.69 3.46 -13.30
N LYS A 59 11.87 2.97 -13.65
CA LYS A 59 12.71 2.13 -12.78
C LYS A 59 13.60 2.99 -11.90
N TYR A 60 13.11 4.05 -11.27
CA TYR A 60 13.91 4.83 -10.33
C TYR A 60 13.50 4.53 -8.90
N ILE A 61 14.48 4.26 -8.03
CA ILE A 61 14.24 3.93 -6.62
C ILE A 61 13.43 5.03 -5.92
N HIS A 62 13.74 6.30 -6.17
CA HIS A 62 13.00 7.42 -5.57
C HIS A 62 11.51 7.40 -5.94
N GLU A 63 11.17 7.03 -7.18
CA GLU A 63 9.78 6.93 -7.62
C GLU A 63 9.09 5.70 -7.03
N LEU A 64 9.78 4.56 -6.97
CA LEU A 64 9.30 3.37 -6.28
C LEU A 64 8.92 3.68 -4.83
N ILE A 65 9.79 4.38 -4.10
CA ILE A 65 9.50 4.80 -2.72
C ILE A 65 8.28 5.72 -2.67
N ASN A 66 8.19 6.71 -3.56
CA ASN A 66 7.04 7.62 -3.58
C ASN A 66 5.71 6.89 -3.87
N MET A 67 5.72 5.93 -4.79
CA MET A 67 4.55 5.09 -5.08
C MET A 67 4.16 4.22 -3.91
N LEU A 68 5.13 3.63 -3.20
CA LEU A 68 4.87 2.84 -1.99
C LEU A 68 4.21 3.67 -0.90
N VAL A 69 4.67 4.91 -0.68
CA VAL A 69 4.10 5.84 0.30
C VAL A 69 2.67 6.24 -0.07
N GLN A 70 2.40 6.50 -1.35
CA GLN A 70 1.05 6.78 -1.83
C GLN A 70 0.12 5.57 -1.70
N TYR A 71 0.61 4.37 -2.03
CA TYR A 71 -0.13 3.13 -1.90
C TYR A 71 -0.51 2.87 -0.44
N GLU A 72 0.43 3.01 0.49
CA GLU A 72 0.21 2.92 1.94
C GLU A 72 -0.87 3.93 2.39
N ALA A 73 -0.77 5.20 1.98
CA ALA A 73 -1.73 6.24 2.37
C ALA A 73 -3.17 5.99 1.84
N THR A 74 -3.30 5.32 0.70
CA THR A 74 -4.61 4.98 0.11
C THR A 74 -5.21 3.72 0.71
N THR A 75 -4.40 2.72 1.05
CA THR A 75 -4.86 1.47 1.69
C THR A 75 -5.18 1.65 3.18
N HIS A 76 -4.44 2.48 3.92
CA HIS A 76 -4.79 2.81 5.31
C HIS A 76 -6.01 3.72 5.46
N LYS A 77 -6.53 4.30 4.37
CA LYS A 77 -7.80 5.04 4.36
C LYS A 77 -9.04 4.13 4.21
N SER A 78 -8.84 2.83 3.98
CA SER A 78 -9.92 1.87 3.77
C SER A 78 -9.89 0.73 4.77
N GLU A 79 -9.86 1.02 6.08
CA GLU A 79 -10.70 0.21 6.95
C GLU A 79 -12.14 0.68 6.69
N PRO A 80 -12.97 -0.06 5.93
CA PRO A 80 -14.39 0.13 6.10
C PRO A 80 -14.64 -0.27 7.54
N ALA A 81 -15.04 0.70 8.37
CA ALA A 81 -15.74 0.38 9.60
C ALA A 81 -16.87 -0.56 9.18
N VAL A 82 -16.70 -1.85 9.44
CA VAL A 82 -17.74 -2.86 9.25
C VAL A 82 -18.80 -2.48 10.27
N LEU A 83 -19.75 -1.66 9.85
CA LEU A 83 -21.01 -1.46 10.56
C LEU A 83 -21.72 -2.82 10.50
N VAL A 84 -21.47 -3.61 11.53
CA VAL A 84 -22.23 -4.78 11.93
C VAL A 84 -23.71 -4.39 11.87
N GLY A 85 -24.46 -5.14 11.06
CA GLY A 85 -25.82 -4.78 10.69
C GLY A 85 -26.81 -4.91 11.83
N GLU A 86 -27.89 -4.13 11.72
CA GLU A 86 -29.21 -4.57 12.15
C GLU A 86 -30.22 -4.18 11.07
N ALA A 87 -30.73 -5.19 10.37
CA ALA A 87 -31.89 -5.05 9.52
C ALA A 87 -33.13 -4.90 10.42
N SER A 88 -33.59 -3.66 10.65
CA SER A 88 -34.92 -3.43 11.21
C SER A 88 -35.94 -3.34 10.08
N THR A 89 -36.36 -4.50 9.58
CA THR A 89 -37.68 -4.59 8.93
C THR A 89 -38.73 -4.64 10.03
N SER A 90 -39.60 -3.63 10.10
CA SER A 90 -40.92 -3.82 10.70
C SER A 90 -41.97 -3.16 9.81
N LYS A 91 -42.80 -4.02 9.22
CA LYS A 91 -44.01 -3.68 8.49
C LYS A 91 -45.12 -3.27 9.47
N ALA A 92 -45.97 -2.39 8.96
CA ALA A 92 -47.40 -2.22 9.24
C ALA A 92 -47.83 -1.46 10.51
N LYS A 93 -48.50 -0.31 10.29
CA LYS A 93 -49.88 -0.13 10.77
C LYS A 93 -50.65 0.90 9.93
N CYS A 94 -51.63 0.43 9.15
CA CYS A 94 -52.74 1.25 8.69
C CYS A 94 -53.51 1.80 9.90
N LYS A 95 -53.93 3.07 9.82
CA LYS A 95 -55.23 3.53 10.32
C LYS A 95 -55.56 4.88 9.69
N GLY A 96 -56.47 4.86 8.73
CA GLY A 96 -57.24 6.05 8.37
C GLY A 96 -58.30 6.34 9.43
N VAL A 97 -58.81 7.58 9.41
CA VAL A 97 -60.24 7.97 9.47
C VAL A 97 -60.42 9.38 10.06
N ARG A 98 -61.06 10.24 9.23
CA ARG A 98 -62.01 11.35 9.51
C ARG A 98 -61.50 12.56 10.31
N SER A 99 -61.89 13.80 10.01
CA SER A 99 -63.10 14.33 9.37
C SER A 99 -62.81 15.62 8.62
#